data_AF-A0A2A3ZL49-F1
#
_entry.id   AF-A0A2A3ZL49-F1
#
_cell.length_a   1.000
_cell.length_b   1.000
_cell.length_c   1.000
_cell.angle_alpha   90.00
_cell.angle_beta   90.00
_cell.angle_gamma   90.00
#
_symmetry.space_group_name_H-M   'P 1'
#
loop_
_entity.id
_entity.type
_entity.pdbx_description
1 polymer ?
#
loop_
_entity_poly.entity_id
_entity_poly.type
_entity_poly.pdbx_seq_one_letter_code
_entity_poly.pdbx_strand_id
1 'polypeptide(L)'
;MTLDFPLPSAAAAIRPWSAQNLSAWEELSAEAETLGRRIDNPGLSTETTQRARSVLASDHPELHPELGDPKICRAIASLWAGDTDLAERTMRLPVLQTICENGNLTRLFTFALANVYYTHFDRLDDWDPGLFARAAEYLQQAAAQQKTTRGKDVLIAVQKNPELALGIDAPDKVAGLVLDTDSELPAAMRDIGLDAYSGGRYAEVARQRVYLDRIAHADPGQAYPWLPELCEPEVANAPAPNGRRFGHLVIEAMTSRPVDSPSSEWQGTILKIAADPRARGTITWNTWWSRIPAENLQRVIAWLSGEDIRLFLEAVKIFGEKNYNYDLLRMFPDRENFLKGLLELKLVRETRLFAGNAARTAIRLIMGDELRTNITQLSGANYRETAVIFMDCGPFHVVEGSHNFRMWVIKGEPPEIMKDWKIEQIYSTAFLNELRRDRQPFEDYVALTHNVHKKWISDALMFMSESGQYVPPEAVMSPETYRTVSAERPLPVRPKKRRGRRQGAQ
;
A
#
# COMPACT_ATOMS: atom_id res chain seq x y z
N MET A 1 -42.12 -22.22 6.15
CA MET A 1 -41.00 -23.01 6.67
C MET A 1 -39.77 -22.13 6.69
N THR A 2 -39.44 -21.61 7.87
CA THR A 2 -38.20 -20.89 8.14
C THR A 2 -37.09 -21.93 8.28
N LEU A 3 -36.17 -21.95 7.32
CA LEU A 3 -34.95 -22.75 7.40
C LEU A 3 -33.89 -21.87 8.09
N ASP A 4 -33.69 -22.13 9.38
CA ASP A 4 -32.55 -21.61 10.14
C ASP A 4 -31.28 -22.31 9.65
N PHE A 5 -30.43 -21.57 8.96
CA PHE A 5 -29.04 -21.97 8.74
C PHE A 5 -28.20 -21.43 9.90
N PRO A 6 -27.62 -22.29 10.77
CA PRO A 6 -26.68 -21.82 11.77
C PRO A 6 -25.42 -21.33 11.04
N LEU A 7 -25.02 -20.08 11.29
CA LEU A 7 -23.73 -19.57 10.89
C LEU A 7 -22.63 -20.49 11.45
N PRO A 8 -21.57 -20.81 10.69
CA PRO A 8 -20.41 -21.49 11.26
C PRO A 8 -19.82 -20.61 12.36
N SER A 9 -19.50 -21.23 13.49
CA SER A 9 -18.91 -20.58 14.67
C SER A 9 -17.73 -19.69 14.26
N ALA A 10 -17.79 -18.41 14.62
CA ALA A 10 -16.74 -17.41 14.44
C ALA A 10 -15.50 -17.63 15.34
N ALA A 11 -15.33 -18.83 15.89
CA ALA A 11 -14.16 -19.19 16.67
C ALA A 11 -13.06 -19.72 15.74
N ALA A 12 -12.37 -18.82 15.04
CA ALA A 12 -11.00 -19.12 14.64
C ALA A 12 -10.22 -19.38 15.93
N ALA A 13 -10.03 -20.65 16.28
CA ALA A 13 -9.22 -21.05 17.41
C ALA A 13 -7.75 -20.76 17.05
N ILE A 14 -7.33 -19.51 17.23
CA ILE A 14 -5.92 -19.19 17.38
C ILE A 14 -5.46 -20.10 18.51
N ARG A 15 -4.56 -21.05 18.22
CA ARG A 15 -4.01 -21.91 19.27
C ARG A 15 -3.45 -20.97 20.34
N PRO A 16 -3.94 -21.02 21.58
CA PRO A 16 -3.38 -20.21 22.64
C PRO A 16 -1.91 -20.56 22.71
N TRP A 17 -1.07 -19.54 22.68
CA TRP A 17 0.36 -19.73 22.87
C TRP A 17 0.53 -20.41 24.22
N SER A 18 1.38 -21.43 24.30
CA SER A 18 1.69 -22.03 25.59
C SER A 18 2.24 -20.94 26.50
N ALA A 19 1.97 -21.03 27.81
CA ALA A 19 2.54 -20.10 28.79
C ALA A 19 4.07 -20.03 28.68
N GLN A 20 4.69 -21.13 28.27
CA GLN A 20 6.13 -21.23 28.01
C GLN A 20 6.57 -20.42 26.78
N ASN A 21 5.78 -20.41 25.70
CA ASN A 21 6.06 -19.58 24.52
C ASN A 21 5.84 -18.10 24.83
N LEU A 22 4.77 -17.75 25.55
CA LEU A 22 4.53 -16.37 26.00
C LEU A 22 5.68 -15.86 26.86
N SER A 23 6.09 -16.62 27.87
CA SER A 23 7.23 -16.29 28.74
C SER A 23 8.54 -16.16 27.95
N ALA A 24 8.81 -17.07 27.01
CA ALA A 24 10.02 -17.01 26.18
C ALA A 24 10.01 -15.79 25.25
N TRP A 25 8.85 -15.39 24.73
CA TRP A 25 8.70 -14.18 23.92
C TRP A 25 8.80 -12.91 24.76
N GLU A 26 8.25 -12.89 25.97
CA GLU A 26 8.42 -11.80 26.92
C GLU A 26 9.89 -11.64 27.33
N GLU A 27 10.59 -12.75 27.60
CA GLU A 27 12.03 -12.77 27.88
C GLU A 27 12.85 -12.28 26.68
N LEU A 28 12.59 -12.78 25.47
CA LEU A 28 13.27 -12.34 24.25
C LEU A 28 13.00 -10.87 23.92
N SER A 29 11.77 -10.39 24.12
CA SER A 29 11.41 -8.99 23.89
C SER A 29 12.07 -8.10 24.94
N ALA A 30 12.09 -8.51 26.21
CA ALA A 30 12.80 -7.82 27.27
C ALA A 30 14.32 -7.81 27.03
N GLU A 31 14.91 -8.93 26.60
CA GLU A 31 16.34 -9.00 26.24
C GLU A 31 16.66 -8.13 25.03
N ALA A 32 15.83 -8.13 23.98
CA ALA A 32 15.99 -7.30 22.80
C ALA A 32 15.86 -5.80 23.14
N GLU A 33 14.90 -5.42 23.98
CA GLU A 33 14.80 -4.05 24.52
C GLU A 33 16.01 -3.70 25.38
N THR A 34 16.51 -4.62 26.18
CA THR A 34 17.70 -4.40 27.03
C THR A 34 18.96 -4.26 26.17
N LEU A 35 19.07 -5.01 25.08
CA LEU A 35 20.14 -4.91 24.09
C LEU A 35 20.06 -3.58 23.33
N GLY A 36 18.86 -3.19 22.86
CA GLY A 36 18.62 -1.92 22.20
C GLY A 36 18.97 -0.73 23.09
N ARG A 37 18.51 -0.74 24.34
CA ARG A 37 18.85 0.30 25.34
C ARG A 37 20.37 0.38 25.61
N ARG A 38 21.11 -0.73 25.55
CA ARG A 38 22.58 -0.77 25.71
C ARG A 38 23.33 -0.25 24.48
N ILE A 39 22.78 -0.45 23.29
CA ILE A 39 23.36 0.04 22.03
C ILE A 39 23.14 1.56 21.88
N ASP A 40 21.99 2.07 22.32
CA ASP A 40 21.65 3.50 22.21
C ASP A 40 22.18 4.37 23.38
N ASN A 41 22.51 3.77 24.53
CA ASN A 41 22.96 4.52 25.72
C ASN A 41 24.20 3.90 26.41
N PRO A 42 25.40 4.03 25.81
CA PRO A 42 26.62 3.53 26.41
C PRO A 42 26.88 4.20 27.79
N GLY A 43 26.88 3.37 28.84
CA GLY A 43 27.33 3.75 30.19
C GLY A 43 26.24 4.20 31.17
N LEU A 44 24.96 3.91 30.95
CA LEU A 44 23.91 4.02 31.97
C LEU A 44 23.59 2.64 32.56
N SER A 45 23.55 2.53 33.90
CA SER A 45 23.12 1.30 34.57
C SER A 45 21.60 1.22 34.66
N THR A 46 21.08 0.00 34.86
CA THR A 46 19.65 -0.23 35.14
C THR A 46 19.20 0.58 36.36
N GLU A 47 20.05 0.66 37.39
CA GLU A 47 19.79 1.44 38.60
C GLU A 47 19.66 2.94 38.32
N THR A 48 20.56 3.54 37.53
CA THR A 48 20.47 4.96 37.15
C THR A 48 19.18 5.24 36.38
N THR A 49 18.79 4.32 35.50
CA THR A 49 17.55 4.44 34.72
C THR A 49 16.31 4.36 35.62
N GLN A 50 16.30 3.46 36.61
CA GLN A 50 15.20 3.33 37.56
C GLN A 50 15.07 4.57 38.46
N ARG A 51 16.20 5.12 38.93
CA ARG A 51 16.24 6.37 39.68
C ARG A 51 15.75 7.57 38.86
N ALA A 52 16.15 7.66 37.59
CA ALA A 52 15.61 8.68 36.69
C ALA A 52 14.08 8.57 36.52
N ARG A 53 13.53 7.35 36.43
CA ARG A 53 12.07 7.14 36.41
C ARG A 53 11.40 7.55 37.73
N SER A 54 12.01 7.30 38.89
CA SER A 54 11.43 7.75 40.17
C SER A 54 11.44 9.27 40.32
N VAL A 55 12.48 9.94 39.80
CA VAL A 55 12.52 11.41 39.73
C VAL A 55 11.33 11.95 38.93
N LEU A 56 11.12 11.42 37.72
CA LEU A 56 10.02 11.84 36.83
C LEU A 56 8.62 11.51 37.39
N ALA A 57 8.52 10.53 38.29
CA ALA A 57 7.27 10.14 38.94
C ALA A 57 6.95 10.95 40.21
N SER A 58 7.87 11.81 40.67
CA SER A 58 7.62 12.68 41.83
C SER A 58 6.66 13.82 41.50
N ASP A 59 6.02 14.40 42.52
CA ASP A 59 5.04 15.50 42.34
C ASP A 59 5.67 16.77 41.73
N HIS A 60 6.95 17.03 42.07
CA HIS A 60 7.72 18.18 41.59
C HIS A 60 9.10 17.72 41.06
N PRO A 61 9.16 17.08 39.89
CA PRO A 61 10.40 16.53 39.35
C PRO A 61 11.51 17.59 39.23
N GLU A 62 11.16 18.82 38.85
CA GLU A 62 12.07 19.95 38.69
C GLU A 62 12.77 20.40 39.98
N LEU A 63 12.26 20.00 41.15
CA LEU A 63 12.84 20.29 42.46
C LEU A 63 13.52 19.07 43.10
N HIS A 64 13.52 17.92 42.42
CA HIS A 64 13.99 16.67 43.02
C HIS A 64 15.52 16.71 43.25
N PRO A 65 16.03 16.35 44.45
CA PRO A 65 17.44 16.51 44.80
C PRO A 65 18.40 15.69 43.93
N GLU A 66 17.94 14.56 43.38
CA GLU A 66 18.74 13.75 42.46
C GLU A 66 19.03 14.42 41.11
N LEU A 67 18.32 15.49 40.75
CA LEU A 67 18.68 16.29 39.57
C LEU A 67 20.04 17.00 39.72
N GLY A 68 20.63 17.03 40.91
CA GLY A 68 22.02 17.44 41.09
C GLY A 68 23.05 16.45 40.53
N ASP A 69 22.66 15.21 40.17
CA ASP A 69 23.54 14.24 39.53
C ASP A 69 23.45 14.34 37.99
N PRO A 70 24.54 14.72 37.30
CA PRO A 70 24.56 14.81 35.84
C PRO A 70 24.22 13.49 35.12
N LYS A 71 24.49 12.34 35.76
CA LYS A 71 24.14 11.03 35.20
C LYS A 71 22.64 10.81 35.17
N ILE A 72 21.92 11.30 36.20
CA ILE A 72 20.46 11.22 36.28
C ILE A 72 19.84 12.15 35.23
N CYS A 73 20.33 13.39 35.11
CA CYS A 73 19.87 14.33 34.07
C CYS A 73 19.99 13.75 32.66
N ARG A 74 21.15 13.14 32.35
CA ARG A 74 21.35 12.45 31.07
C ARG A 74 20.42 11.25 30.91
N ALA A 75 20.24 10.44 31.97
CA ALA A 75 19.35 9.29 31.93
C ALA A 75 17.89 9.70 31.66
N ILE A 76 17.44 10.85 32.19
CA ILE A 76 16.12 11.41 31.90
C ILE A 76 15.98 11.76 30.41
N ALA A 77 16.94 12.46 29.81
CA ALA A 77 16.89 12.76 28.38
C ALA A 77 16.91 11.47 27.52
N SER A 78 17.73 10.50 27.88
CA SER A 78 17.75 9.18 27.23
C SER A 78 16.41 8.45 27.34
N LEU A 79 15.73 8.54 28.49
CA LEU A 79 14.40 7.99 28.70
C LEU A 79 13.35 8.69 27.81
N TRP A 80 13.36 10.02 27.75
CA TRP A 80 12.44 10.77 26.90
C TRP A 80 12.62 10.45 25.41
N ALA A 81 13.85 10.21 24.96
CA ALA A 81 14.09 9.82 23.57
C ALA A 81 13.55 8.41 23.23
N GLY A 82 13.59 7.47 24.18
CA GLY A 82 13.22 6.07 23.95
C GLY A 82 11.78 5.68 24.37
N ASP A 83 11.10 6.50 25.17
CA ASP A 83 9.79 6.23 25.76
C ASP A 83 8.87 7.44 25.52
N THR A 84 8.17 7.44 24.37
CA THR A 84 7.36 8.58 23.91
C THR A 84 6.21 8.87 24.89
N ASP A 85 5.55 7.83 25.38
CA ASP A 85 4.46 7.97 26.34
C ASP A 85 4.94 8.59 27.66
N LEU A 86 6.13 8.22 28.13
CA LEU A 86 6.75 8.86 29.29
C LEU A 86 7.11 10.32 28.99
N ALA A 87 7.70 10.59 27.83
CA ALA A 87 8.09 11.94 27.42
C ALA A 87 6.88 12.89 27.39
N GLU A 88 5.80 12.50 26.72
CA GLU A 88 4.55 13.28 26.64
C GLU A 88 3.97 13.62 28.01
N ARG A 89 4.03 12.67 28.96
CA ARG A 89 3.52 12.87 30.32
C ARG A 89 4.42 13.74 31.21
N THR A 90 5.74 13.67 31.03
CA THR A 90 6.70 14.16 32.05
C THR A 90 7.64 15.25 31.56
N MET A 91 7.82 15.41 30.25
CA MET A 91 8.65 16.46 29.69
C MET A 91 7.89 17.78 29.77
N ARG A 92 8.27 18.60 30.75
CA ARG A 92 7.74 19.95 30.98
C ARG A 92 8.88 20.96 30.98
N LEU A 93 8.57 22.20 30.62
CA LEU A 93 9.59 23.24 30.44
C LEU A 93 10.47 23.43 31.69
N PRO A 94 9.92 23.48 32.93
CA PRO A 94 10.75 23.60 34.14
C PRO A 94 11.68 22.39 34.33
N VAL A 95 11.20 21.18 34.03
CA VAL A 95 12.01 19.96 34.18
C VAL A 95 13.16 19.95 33.16
N LEU A 96 12.88 20.29 31.90
CA LEU A 96 13.91 20.43 30.86
C LEU A 96 14.99 21.44 31.26
N GLN A 97 14.58 22.60 31.78
CA GLN A 97 15.49 23.64 32.25
C GLN A 97 16.40 23.11 33.36
N THR A 98 15.83 22.53 34.42
CA THR A 98 16.62 21.99 35.53
C THR A 98 17.60 20.91 35.08
N ILE A 99 17.20 19.96 34.23
CA ILE A 99 18.12 18.90 33.79
C ILE A 99 19.26 19.45 32.93
N CYS A 100 19.00 20.48 32.11
CA CYS A 100 20.00 21.07 31.23
C CYS A 100 20.99 21.94 32.02
N GLU A 101 20.50 22.67 33.02
CA GLU A 101 21.32 23.49 33.92
C GLU A 101 22.22 22.63 34.82
N ASN A 102 21.71 21.51 35.34
CA ASN A 102 22.47 20.64 36.24
C ASN A 102 23.30 19.55 35.53
N GLY A 103 22.97 19.21 34.28
CA GLY A 103 23.55 18.06 33.57
C GLY A 103 24.97 18.25 32.99
N ASN A 104 25.61 19.40 33.22
CA ASN A 104 26.96 19.75 32.74
C ASN A 104 27.18 19.65 31.22
N LEU A 105 26.11 19.51 30.42
CA LEU A 105 26.10 19.44 28.94
C LEU A 105 27.27 18.68 28.31
N THR A 106 27.67 17.56 28.91
CA THR A 106 28.75 16.71 28.39
C THR A 106 28.41 16.21 27.00
N ARG A 107 29.41 15.82 26.19
CA ARG A 107 29.18 15.25 24.85
C ARG A 107 28.12 14.15 24.80
N LEU A 108 28.12 13.23 25.77
CA LEU A 108 27.11 12.16 25.85
C LEU A 108 25.72 12.70 26.20
N PHE A 109 25.63 13.73 27.03
CA PHE A 109 24.37 14.40 27.32
C PHE A 109 23.88 15.21 26.11
N THR A 110 24.77 15.85 25.34
CA THR A 110 24.42 16.51 24.08
C THR A 110 23.79 15.55 23.08
N PHE A 111 24.35 14.33 22.94
CA PHE A 111 23.74 13.30 22.10
C PHE A 111 22.36 12.86 22.61
N ALA A 112 22.19 12.71 23.93
CA ALA A 112 20.88 12.39 24.51
C ALA A 112 19.85 13.51 24.24
N LEU A 113 20.23 14.78 24.40
CA LEU A 113 19.38 15.92 24.05
C LEU A 113 19.06 15.98 22.56
N ALA A 114 20.04 15.71 21.69
CA ALA A 114 19.80 15.60 20.26
C ALA A 114 18.80 14.48 19.94
N ASN A 115 18.93 13.30 20.57
CA ASN A 115 17.96 12.22 20.40
C ASN A 115 16.54 12.67 20.78
N VAL A 116 16.36 13.38 21.90
CA VAL A 116 15.06 13.94 22.27
C VAL A 116 14.55 14.91 21.19
N TYR A 117 15.41 15.87 20.79
CA TYR A 117 15.05 16.92 19.84
C TYR A 117 14.65 16.36 18.48
N TYR A 118 15.44 15.48 17.87
CA TYR A 118 15.14 14.98 16.52
C TYR A 118 14.07 13.87 16.52
N THR A 119 13.93 13.11 17.60
CA THR A 119 12.87 12.10 17.72
C THR A 119 11.49 12.75 17.79
N HIS A 120 11.33 13.84 18.55
CA HIS A 120 10.03 14.46 18.82
C HIS A 120 9.79 15.76 18.05
N PHE A 121 10.85 16.54 17.82
CA PHE A 121 10.89 17.74 16.99
C PHE A 121 9.70 18.70 17.24
N ASP A 122 8.88 18.98 16.23
CA ASP A 122 7.75 19.90 16.27
C ASP A 122 6.67 19.49 17.29
N ARG A 123 6.59 18.21 17.67
CA ARG A 123 5.63 17.72 18.67
C ARG A 123 5.96 18.11 20.11
N LEU A 124 7.17 18.59 20.37
CA LEU A 124 7.57 19.01 21.72
C LEU A 124 6.63 20.11 22.27
N ASP A 125 6.20 21.04 21.40
CA ASP A 125 5.30 22.13 21.80
C ASP A 125 3.84 21.69 22.00
N ASP A 126 3.44 20.51 21.50
CA ASP A 126 2.14 19.93 21.79
C ASP A 126 2.03 19.48 23.27
N TRP A 127 3.16 19.17 23.90
CA TRP A 127 3.22 18.67 25.27
C TRP A 127 3.29 19.78 26.32
N ASP A 128 4.09 20.80 26.06
CA ASP A 128 4.20 22.01 26.88
C ASP A 128 4.78 23.14 26.01
N PRO A 129 4.03 24.24 25.79
CA PRO A 129 4.44 25.29 24.87
C PRO A 129 5.84 25.86 25.18
N GLY A 130 6.69 25.92 24.16
CA GLY A 130 8.05 26.46 24.25
C GLY A 130 9.13 25.41 24.48
N LEU A 131 8.76 24.13 24.69
CA LEU A 131 9.71 23.03 24.77
C LEU A 131 10.55 22.89 23.50
N PHE A 132 9.96 23.06 22.32
CA PHE A 132 10.68 22.95 21.05
C PHE A 132 11.82 23.96 20.96
N ALA A 133 11.47 25.24 21.15
CA ALA A 133 12.42 26.34 21.09
C ALA A 133 13.52 26.19 22.16
N ARG A 134 13.12 25.83 23.39
CA ARG A 134 14.07 25.67 24.50
C ARG A 134 15.01 24.48 24.31
N ALA A 135 14.51 23.36 23.80
CA ALA A 135 15.34 22.20 23.48
C ALA A 135 16.37 22.52 22.38
N ALA A 136 15.96 23.27 21.35
CA ALA A 136 16.86 23.75 20.31
C ALA A 136 17.96 24.66 20.87
N GLU A 137 17.60 25.62 21.74
CA GLU A 137 18.54 26.52 22.41
C GLU A 137 19.59 25.74 23.22
N TYR A 138 19.15 24.80 24.06
CA TYR A 138 20.06 23.99 24.86
C TYR A 138 20.95 23.08 24.01
N LEU A 139 20.41 22.51 22.93
CA LEU A 139 21.21 21.71 22.00
C LEU A 139 22.28 22.57 21.31
N GLN A 140 21.93 23.78 20.88
CA GLN A 140 22.87 24.74 20.29
C GLN A 140 23.96 25.13 21.29
N GLN A 141 23.59 25.47 22.52
CA GLN A 141 24.53 25.83 23.59
C GLN A 141 25.46 24.65 23.92
N ALA A 142 24.91 23.45 24.07
CA ALA A 142 25.67 22.24 24.37
C ALA A 142 26.66 21.93 23.24
N ALA A 143 26.23 22.03 21.98
CA ALA A 143 27.07 21.82 20.82
C ALA A 143 28.21 22.85 20.77
N ALA A 144 27.94 24.14 21.01
CA ALA A 144 28.96 25.20 21.00
C ALA A 144 30.07 24.98 22.04
N GLN A 145 29.78 24.30 23.16
CA GLN A 145 30.75 23.97 24.20
C GLN A 145 31.65 22.78 23.83
N GLN A 146 31.30 21.98 22.82
CA GLN A 146 32.07 20.81 22.43
C GLN A 146 33.16 21.14 21.40
N LYS A 147 34.32 20.52 21.55
CA LYS A 147 35.35 20.51 20.49
C LYS A 147 34.88 19.66 19.32
N THR A 148 34.92 20.24 18.12
CA THR A 148 34.60 19.53 16.89
C THR A 148 35.62 18.41 16.63
N THR A 149 35.16 17.17 16.54
CA THR A 149 35.97 16.01 16.17
C THR A 149 35.94 15.78 14.66
N ARG A 150 36.87 14.98 14.11
CA ARG A 150 37.04 14.75 12.66
C ARG A 150 35.90 13.94 11.96
N GLY A 151 34.69 13.84 12.52
CA GLY A 151 33.60 13.02 11.96
C GLY A 151 32.32 13.82 11.71
N LYS A 152 31.52 13.44 10.70
CA LYS A 152 30.20 14.01 10.41
C LYS A 152 29.20 13.49 11.45
N ASP A 153 28.96 14.26 12.51
CA ASP A 153 28.00 13.95 13.57
C ASP A 153 27.07 15.15 13.84
N VAL A 154 26.14 14.97 14.77
CA VAL A 154 25.15 16.01 15.12
C VAL A 154 25.78 17.31 15.62
N LEU A 155 26.96 17.24 16.22
CA LEU A 155 27.65 18.43 16.70
C LEU A 155 28.17 19.23 15.52
N ILE A 156 28.70 18.56 14.49
CA ILE A 156 29.04 19.23 13.23
C ILE A 156 27.79 19.84 12.59
N ALA A 157 26.68 19.10 12.54
CA ALA A 157 25.43 19.59 11.96
C ALA A 157 25.01 20.92 12.61
N VAL A 158 24.91 20.93 13.94
CA VAL A 158 24.48 22.10 14.72
C VAL A 158 25.50 23.24 14.69
N GLN A 159 26.81 22.94 14.70
CA GLN A 159 27.86 23.97 14.70
C GLN A 159 28.07 24.62 13.33
N LYS A 160 28.01 23.83 12.25
CA LYS A 160 28.37 24.30 10.89
C LYS A 160 27.17 24.67 10.04
N ASN A 161 26.05 23.97 10.23
CA ASN A 161 24.83 24.16 9.43
C ASN A 161 23.61 24.29 10.37
N PRO A 162 23.60 25.23 11.34
CA PRO A 162 22.51 25.36 12.31
C PRO A 162 21.15 25.54 11.63
N GLU A 163 21.09 26.21 10.48
CA GLU A 163 19.88 26.41 9.68
C GLU A 163 19.33 25.12 9.06
N LEU A 164 20.15 24.08 8.91
CA LEU A 164 19.78 22.75 8.43
C LEU A 164 19.62 21.72 9.56
N ALA A 165 19.88 22.12 10.81
CA ALA A 165 19.87 21.22 11.96
C ALA A 165 18.82 21.63 13.01
N LEU A 166 18.60 22.93 13.18
CA LEU A 166 17.76 23.51 14.23
C LEU A 166 16.70 24.45 13.65
N GLY A 167 15.56 24.53 14.34
CA GLY A 167 14.44 25.38 13.97
C GLY A 167 13.37 24.64 13.17
N ILE A 168 12.18 25.23 13.15
CA ILE A 168 10.98 24.59 12.57
C ILE A 168 11.09 24.41 11.06
N ASP A 169 11.79 25.33 10.38
CA ASP A 169 12.00 25.31 8.93
C ASP A 169 13.22 24.47 8.49
N ALA A 170 13.97 23.87 9.42
CA ALA A 170 15.19 23.13 9.08
C ALA A 170 14.92 21.91 8.17
N PRO A 171 13.89 21.06 8.42
CA PRO A 171 13.55 19.98 7.51
C PRO A 171 13.20 20.48 6.10
N ASP A 172 12.54 21.63 5.99
CA ASP A 172 12.16 22.24 4.71
C ASP A 172 13.40 22.70 3.93
N LYS A 173 14.41 23.23 4.62
CA LYS A 173 15.69 23.60 4.01
C LYS A 173 16.52 22.39 3.58
N VAL A 174 16.51 21.31 4.38
CA VAL A 174 17.13 20.05 3.97
C VAL A 174 16.43 19.48 2.73
N ALA A 175 15.10 19.53 2.70
CA ALA A 175 14.34 19.12 1.53
C ALA A 175 14.67 19.99 0.30
N GLY A 176 14.74 21.32 0.46
CA GLY A 176 15.17 22.24 -0.59
C GLY A 176 16.56 21.89 -1.14
N LEU A 177 17.53 21.61 -0.27
CA LEU A 177 18.87 21.17 -0.67
C LEU A 177 18.83 19.88 -1.51
N VAL A 178 18.04 18.89 -1.09
CA VAL A 178 17.86 17.62 -1.81
C VAL A 178 17.26 17.84 -3.19
N LEU A 179 16.27 18.73 -3.29
CA LEU A 179 15.60 19.08 -4.55
C LEU A 179 16.51 19.88 -5.49
N ASP A 180 17.26 20.85 -4.97
CA ASP A 180 18.15 21.71 -5.76
C ASP A 180 19.37 20.96 -6.30
N THR A 181 19.84 19.94 -5.57
CA THR A 181 21.03 19.16 -5.93
C THR A 181 20.73 17.84 -6.62
N ASP A 182 19.45 17.49 -6.78
CA ASP A 182 18.97 16.19 -7.28
C ASP A 182 19.68 15.00 -6.58
N SER A 183 19.79 15.09 -5.25
CA SER A 183 20.40 14.06 -4.39
C SER A 183 19.34 13.20 -3.68
N GLU A 184 19.80 12.15 -3.00
CA GLU A 184 18.97 11.30 -2.14
C GLU A 184 18.91 11.88 -0.72
N LEU A 185 17.73 11.85 -0.08
CA LEU A 185 17.58 12.41 1.27
C LEU A 185 18.48 11.72 2.30
N PRO A 186 18.63 10.37 2.33
CA PRO A 186 19.57 9.72 3.24
C PRO A 186 21.02 10.19 3.05
N ALA A 187 21.45 10.40 1.80
CA ALA A 187 22.80 10.90 1.51
C ALA A 187 22.99 12.34 2.00
N ALA A 188 22.01 13.23 1.75
CA ALA A 188 22.04 14.60 2.23
C ALA A 188 22.07 14.68 3.75
N MET A 189 21.22 13.89 4.44
CA MET A 189 21.20 13.77 5.90
C MET A 189 22.55 13.31 6.46
N ARG A 190 23.20 12.34 5.81
CA ARG A 190 24.53 11.87 6.19
C ARG A 190 25.60 12.93 6.01
N ASP A 191 25.52 13.69 4.92
CA ASP A 191 26.50 14.73 4.63
C ASP A 191 26.46 15.90 5.60
N ILE A 192 25.27 16.26 6.10
CA ILE A 192 25.11 17.28 7.13
C ILE A 192 25.37 16.75 8.55
N GLY A 193 25.47 15.43 8.76
CA GLY A 193 25.77 14.80 10.05
C GLY A 193 24.55 14.36 10.86
N LEU A 194 23.39 14.17 10.23
CA LEU A 194 22.12 13.79 10.85
C LEU A 194 21.67 12.35 10.53
N ASP A 195 22.54 11.51 9.95
CA ASP A 195 22.27 10.10 9.57
C ASP A 195 21.61 9.28 10.71
N ALA A 196 22.13 9.44 11.93
CA ALA A 196 21.65 8.73 13.13
C ALA A 196 20.22 9.09 13.54
N TYR A 197 19.64 10.15 12.97
CA TYR A 197 18.31 10.67 13.30
C TYR A 197 17.29 10.45 12.17
N SER A 198 17.64 9.63 11.18
CA SER A 198 16.79 9.29 10.04
C SER A 198 15.44 8.67 10.45
N GLY A 199 15.33 8.03 11.62
CA GLY A 199 14.08 7.48 12.14
C GLY A 199 13.15 8.46 12.86
N GLY A 200 13.64 9.65 13.25
CA GLY A 200 12.91 10.60 14.09
C GLY A 200 11.92 11.49 13.36
N ARG A 201 11.12 12.25 14.13
CA ARG A 201 10.12 13.20 13.61
C ARG A 201 10.73 14.26 12.68
N TYR A 202 11.95 14.73 12.95
CA TYR A 202 12.66 15.64 12.05
C TYR A 202 12.79 15.07 10.62
N ALA A 203 13.31 13.84 10.51
CA ALA A 203 13.50 13.18 9.24
C ALA A 203 12.16 12.75 8.61
N GLU A 204 11.13 12.48 9.42
CA GLU A 204 9.76 12.27 8.94
C GLU A 204 9.24 13.50 8.19
N VAL A 205 9.38 14.71 8.76
CA VAL A 205 8.98 15.96 8.11
C VAL A 205 9.78 16.17 6.82
N ALA A 206 11.11 15.98 6.85
CA ALA A 206 11.94 16.11 5.66
C ALA A 206 11.53 15.14 4.54
N ARG A 207 11.26 13.87 4.86
CA ARG A 207 10.75 12.87 3.89
C ARG A 207 9.44 13.30 3.25
N GLN A 208 8.51 13.80 4.07
CA GLN A 208 7.21 14.26 3.57
C GLN A 208 7.38 15.39 2.55
N ARG A 209 8.22 16.39 2.86
CA ARG A 209 8.55 17.48 1.95
C ARG A 209 9.22 17.02 0.67
N VAL A 210 10.23 16.16 0.75
CA VAL A 210 10.95 15.71 -0.46
C VAL A 210 10.03 14.89 -1.36
N TYR A 211 9.39 13.85 -0.84
CA TYR A 211 8.74 12.87 -1.71
C TYR A 211 7.27 13.16 -1.96
N LEU A 212 6.49 13.60 -0.96
CA LEU A 212 5.07 13.84 -1.18
C LEU A 212 4.87 15.08 -2.06
N ASP A 213 5.73 16.10 -1.94
CA ASP A 213 5.68 17.25 -2.86
C ASP A 213 6.13 16.86 -4.27
N ARG A 214 7.17 16.01 -4.42
CA ARG A 214 7.54 15.43 -5.73
C ARG A 214 6.35 14.67 -6.35
N ILE A 215 5.67 13.81 -5.59
CA ILE A 215 4.50 13.07 -6.06
C ILE A 215 3.34 14.00 -6.43
N ALA A 216 3.12 15.07 -5.66
CA ALA A 216 2.04 16.02 -5.90
C ALA A 216 2.20 16.76 -7.25
N HIS A 217 3.45 17.08 -7.63
CA HIS A 217 3.76 17.80 -8.87
C HIS A 217 4.06 16.89 -10.07
N ALA A 218 4.33 15.61 -9.84
CA ALA A 218 4.61 14.64 -10.90
C ALA A 218 3.36 14.34 -11.76
N ASP A 219 3.55 13.97 -13.02
CA ASP A 219 2.52 13.41 -13.88
C ASP A 219 2.53 11.87 -13.73
N PRO A 220 1.44 11.23 -13.25
CA PRO A 220 1.37 9.78 -13.15
C PRO A 220 1.60 9.05 -14.48
N GLY A 221 1.45 9.71 -15.63
CA GLY A 221 1.72 9.16 -16.95
C GLY A 221 3.20 9.13 -17.35
N GLN A 222 4.11 9.67 -16.53
CA GLN A 222 5.55 9.74 -16.81
C GLN A 222 6.38 8.84 -15.87
N ALA A 223 7.62 8.55 -16.32
CA ALA A 223 8.62 7.86 -15.53
C ALA A 223 9.55 8.87 -14.85
N TYR A 224 9.96 8.61 -13.61
CA TYR A 224 10.87 9.48 -12.87
C TYR A 224 12.03 8.71 -12.24
N PRO A 225 13.28 9.23 -12.31
CA PRO A 225 14.46 8.58 -11.72
C PRO A 225 14.40 8.42 -10.19
N TRP A 226 13.62 9.22 -9.49
CA TRP A 226 13.48 9.18 -8.02
C TRP A 226 12.45 8.17 -7.51
N LEU A 227 11.63 7.56 -8.38
CA LEU A 227 10.64 6.55 -7.99
C LEU A 227 11.23 5.30 -7.30
N PRO A 228 12.41 4.78 -7.69
CA PRO A 228 13.03 3.64 -7.02
C PRO A 228 13.36 3.90 -5.54
N GLU A 229 13.73 5.14 -5.17
CA GLU A 229 14.04 5.53 -3.79
C GLU A 229 12.86 5.29 -2.83
N LEU A 230 11.63 5.43 -3.33
CA LEU A 230 10.41 5.15 -2.55
C LEU A 230 10.22 3.66 -2.22
N CYS A 231 10.87 2.78 -2.99
CA CYS A 231 10.80 1.33 -2.79
C CYS A 231 11.81 0.84 -1.76
N GLU A 232 12.78 1.67 -1.36
CA GLU A 232 13.81 1.29 -0.41
C GLU A 232 13.20 0.94 0.95
N PRO A 233 13.58 -0.19 1.59
CA PRO A 233 12.97 -0.61 2.85
C PRO A 233 13.05 0.44 3.95
N GLU A 234 14.15 1.20 4.02
CA GLU A 234 14.35 2.28 5.00
C GLU A 234 13.37 3.43 4.79
N VAL A 235 13.02 3.74 3.53
CA VAL A 235 12.06 4.79 3.19
C VAL A 235 10.63 4.29 3.35
N ALA A 236 10.27 3.17 2.73
CA ALA A 236 8.91 2.64 2.74
C ALA A 236 8.44 2.28 4.15
N ASN A 237 9.31 1.69 4.98
CA ASN A 237 8.98 1.28 6.35
C ASN A 237 9.17 2.37 7.40
N ALA A 238 9.69 3.54 7.03
CA ALA A 238 9.89 4.63 7.97
C ALA A 238 8.60 4.94 8.74
N PRO A 239 8.66 5.24 10.05
CA PRO A 239 7.49 5.62 10.83
C PRO A 239 6.76 6.82 10.23
N ALA A 240 5.43 6.82 10.34
CA ALA A 240 4.54 7.89 9.94
C ALA A 240 3.37 8.02 10.94
N PRO A 241 2.56 9.09 10.89
CA PRO A 241 1.51 9.33 11.88
C PRO A 241 0.49 8.19 11.99
N ASN A 242 -0.15 8.07 13.16
CA ASN A 242 -1.19 7.06 13.44
C ASN A 242 -0.72 5.61 13.27
N GLY A 243 0.53 5.34 13.64
CA GLY A 243 1.16 4.02 13.54
C GLY A 243 1.34 3.53 12.10
N ARG A 244 1.19 4.41 11.10
CA ARG A 244 1.41 4.09 9.68
C ARG A 244 2.90 4.04 9.39
N ARG A 245 3.22 3.52 8.20
CA ARG A 245 4.54 3.60 7.57
C ARG A 245 4.50 4.64 6.46
N PHE A 246 5.63 5.26 6.14
CA PHE A 246 5.72 6.28 5.09
C PHE A 246 5.25 5.76 3.72
N GLY A 247 5.49 4.48 3.40
CA GLY A 247 4.95 3.84 2.20
C GLY A 247 3.41 3.93 2.07
N HIS A 248 2.67 4.02 3.19
CA HIS A 248 1.23 4.26 3.11
C HIS A 248 0.89 5.67 2.63
N LEU A 249 1.64 6.68 3.05
CA LEU A 249 1.47 8.06 2.61
C LEU A 249 1.84 8.18 1.12
N VAL A 250 2.91 7.49 0.70
CA VAL A 250 3.32 7.40 -0.70
C VAL A 250 2.22 6.79 -1.56
N ILE A 251 1.71 5.61 -1.20
CA ILE A 251 0.62 4.96 -1.96
C ILE A 251 -0.59 5.87 -2.04
N GLU A 252 -1.01 6.46 -0.91
CA GLU A 252 -2.15 7.37 -0.87
C GLU A 252 -1.94 8.59 -1.78
N ALA A 253 -0.79 9.24 -1.71
CA ALA A 253 -0.44 10.38 -2.56
C ALA A 253 -0.41 9.99 -4.05
N MET A 254 0.24 8.87 -4.39
CA MET A 254 0.38 8.38 -5.77
C MET A 254 -0.94 7.94 -6.40
N THR A 255 -1.93 7.60 -5.57
CA THR A 255 -3.25 7.12 -6.01
C THR A 255 -4.35 8.15 -5.80
N SER A 256 -4.09 9.29 -5.17
CA SER A 256 -5.08 10.33 -4.87
C SER A 256 -5.71 10.96 -6.12
N ARG A 257 -4.93 11.13 -7.19
CA ARG A 257 -5.37 11.78 -8.43
C ARG A 257 -5.98 10.76 -9.40
N PRO A 258 -7.13 11.08 -10.02
CA PRO A 258 -7.71 10.21 -11.03
C PRO A 258 -6.84 10.23 -12.30
N VAL A 259 -6.32 9.06 -12.66
CA VAL A 259 -5.64 8.79 -13.93
C VAL A 259 -6.15 7.45 -14.44
N ASP A 260 -6.49 7.36 -15.72
CA ASP A 260 -7.03 6.12 -16.30
C ASP A 260 -5.92 5.10 -16.58
N SER A 261 -4.74 5.57 -17.02
CA SER A 261 -3.58 4.73 -17.34
C SER A 261 -2.28 5.40 -16.86
N PRO A 262 -1.82 5.11 -15.63
CA PRO A 262 -0.53 5.57 -15.15
C PRO A 262 0.61 4.85 -15.86
N SER A 263 1.79 5.47 -15.82
CA SER A 263 3.02 4.91 -16.37
C SER A 263 3.37 3.57 -15.75
N SER A 264 4.24 2.89 -16.49
CA SER A 264 4.86 1.67 -16.05
C SER A 264 5.50 1.88 -14.65
N GLU A 265 6.35 2.85 -14.51
CA GLU A 265 7.19 3.01 -13.34
C GLU A 265 6.34 3.39 -12.12
N TRP A 266 5.30 4.21 -12.34
CA TRP A 266 4.37 4.65 -11.31
C TRP A 266 3.63 3.48 -10.64
N GLN A 267 3.01 2.61 -11.44
CA GLN A 267 2.31 1.44 -10.90
C GLN A 267 3.30 0.44 -10.30
N GLY A 268 4.47 0.27 -10.94
CA GLY A 268 5.52 -0.61 -10.45
C GLY A 268 6.01 -0.23 -9.05
N THR A 269 6.18 1.07 -8.78
CA THR A 269 6.55 1.57 -7.44
C THR A 269 5.50 1.19 -6.38
N ILE A 270 4.21 1.39 -6.67
CA ILE A 270 3.12 1.05 -5.75
C ILE A 270 3.14 -0.45 -5.43
N LEU A 271 3.32 -1.30 -6.44
CA LEU A 271 3.35 -2.76 -6.28
C LEU A 271 4.63 -3.28 -5.61
N LYS A 272 5.78 -2.62 -5.83
CA LYS A 272 7.01 -2.94 -5.10
C LYS A 272 6.86 -2.66 -3.60
N ILE A 273 6.13 -1.62 -3.22
CA ILE A 273 5.86 -1.29 -1.81
C ILE A 273 4.82 -2.26 -1.22
N ALA A 274 3.66 -2.42 -1.86
CA ALA A 274 2.48 -3.03 -1.25
C ALA A 274 2.01 -4.35 -1.86
N ALA A 275 2.68 -4.85 -2.90
CA ALA A 275 2.22 -5.96 -3.72
C ALA A 275 0.81 -5.75 -4.31
N ASP A 276 0.20 -6.81 -4.84
CA ASP A 276 -1.10 -6.74 -5.51
C ASP A 276 -2.25 -6.46 -4.51
N PRO A 277 -3.05 -5.38 -4.71
CA PRO A 277 -4.18 -5.04 -3.85
C PRO A 277 -5.34 -6.04 -3.87
N ARG A 278 -5.39 -6.93 -4.86
CA ARG A 278 -6.45 -7.94 -5.00
C ARG A 278 -6.20 -9.14 -4.10
N ALA A 279 -4.97 -9.35 -3.64
CA ALA A 279 -4.56 -10.44 -2.75
C ALA A 279 -5.00 -10.26 -1.28
N ARG A 280 -6.31 -10.05 -1.07
CA ARG A 280 -6.93 -9.79 0.23
C ARG A 280 -6.66 -10.92 1.22
N GLY A 281 -6.46 -10.56 2.49
CA GLY A 281 -6.25 -11.52 3.58
C GLY A 281 -4.85 -12.14 3.64
N THR A 282 -3.88 -11.62 2.87
CA THR A 282 -2.44 -11.92 3.03
C THR A 282 -1.81 -10.98 4.08
N ILE A 283 -0.66 -11.38 4.64
CA ILE A 283 0.10 -10.54 5.60
C ILE A 283 0.49 -9.21 4.94
N THR A 284 0.96 -9.25 3.70
CA THR A 284 1.35 -8.06 2.92
C THR A 284 0.14 -7.14 2.70
N TRP A 285 -1.01 -7.70 2.34
CA TRP A 285 -2.24 -6.92 2.17
C TRP A 285 -2.69 -6.26 3.47
N ASN A 286 -2.68 -7.00 4.58
CA ASN A 286 -3.02 -6.45 5.89
C ASN A 286 -2.03 -5.37 6.35
N THR A 287 -0.75 -5.51 5.99
CA THR A 287 0.28 -4.52 6.32
C THR A 287 0.06 -3.22 5.60
N TRP A 288 -0.23 -3.27 4.28
CA TRP A 288 -0.22 -2.09 3.43
C TRP A 288 -1.62 -1.61 3.03
N TRP A 289 -2.42 -2.48 2.42
CA TRP A 289 -3.69 -2.09 1.79
C TRP A 289 -4.83 -1.87 2.80
N SER A 290 -4.79 -2.50 3.97
CA SER A 290 -5.85 -2.36 5.00
C SER A 290 -6.03 -0.94 5.54
N ARG A 291 -5.01 -0.09 5.36
CA ARG A 291 -4.97 1.30 5.85
C ARG A 291 -5.08 2.33 4.73
N ILE A 292 -5.27 1.90 3.49
CA ILE A 292 -5.44 2.79 2.33
C ILE A 292 -6.93 3.05 2.11
N PRO A 293 -7.34 4.30 1.80
CA PRO A 293 -8.72 4.61 1.47
C PRO A 293 -9.28 3.70 0.36
N ALA A 294 -10.53 3.26 0.52
CA ALA A 294 -11.14 2.29 -0.40
C ALA A 294 -11.18 2.78 -1.86
N GLU A 295 -11.34 4.08 -2.08
CA GLU A 295 -11.34 4.67 -3.42
C GLU A 295 -9.97 4.55 -4.12
N ASN A 296 -8.89 4.72 -3.35
CA ASN A 296 -7.51 4.59 -3.83
C ASN A 296 -7.20 3.13 -4.15
N LEU A 297 -7.61 2.22 -3.26
CA LEU A 297 -7.52 0.78 -3.48
C LEU A 297 -8.23 0.36 -4.78
N GLN A 298 -9.48 0.79 -4.97
CA GLN A 298 -10.25 0.46 -6.17
C GLN A 298 -9.65 1.04 -7.45
N ARG A 299 -9.01 2.21 -7.36
CA ARG A 299 -8.31 2.82 -8.50
C ARG A 299 -7.13 1.96 -8.96
N VAL A 300 -6.31 1.46 -8.03
CA VAL A 300 -5.19 0.55 -8.37
C VAL A 300 -5.72 -0.77 -8.94
N ILE A 301 -6.78 -1.33 -8.35
CA ILE A 301 -7.42 -2.54 -8.87
C ILE A 301 -7.90 -2.33 -10.32
N ALA A 302 -8.52 -1.17 -10.62
CA ALA A 302 -8.97 -0.85 -11.97
C ALA A 302 -7.80 -0.76 -12.98
N TRP A 303 -6.66 -0.18 -12.59
CA TRP A 303 -5.45 -0.15 -13.44
C TRP A 303 -4.96 -1.56 -13.77
N LEU A 304 -4.84 -2.42 -12.76
CA LEU A 304 -4.42 -3.81 -12.93
C LEU A 304 -5.43 -4.61 -13.75
N SER A 305 -6.72 -4.29 -13.63
CA SER A 305 -7.75 -4.89 -14.47
C SER A 305 -7.68 -4.48 -15.92
N GLY A 306 -7.34 -3.22 -16.20
CA GLY A 306 -7.01 -2.79 -17.55
C GLY A 306 -5.80 -3.53 -18.12
N GLU A 307 -4.75 -3.69 -17.31
CA GLU A 307 -3.55 -4.44 -17.71
C GLU A 307 -3.86 -5.91 -17.99
N ASP A 308 -4.64 -6.57 -17.13
CA ASP A 308 -5.06 -7.96 -17.31
C ASP A 308 -5.81 -8.18 -18.62
N ILE A 309 -6.79 -7.30 -18.91
CA ILE A 309 -7.57 -7.37 -20.15
C ILE A 309 -6.64 -7.18 -21.35
N ARG A 310 -5.71 -6.21 -21.30
CA ARG A 310 -4.73 -5.98 -22.37
C ARG A 310 -3.85 -7.22 -22.60
N LEU A 311 -3.30 -7.78 -21.53
CA LEU A 311 -2.43 -8.97 -21.57
C LEU A 311 -3.16 -10.19 -22.12
N PHE A 312 -4.41 -10.41 -21.69
CA PHE A 312 -5.23 -11.50 -22.20
C PHE A 312 -5.49 -11.33 -23.70
N LEU A 313 -5.92 -10.15 -24.14
CA LEU A 313 -6.19 -9.87 -25.54
C LEU A 313 -4.93 -10.02 -26.42
N GLU A 314 -3.79 -9.54 -25.94
CA GLU A 314 -2.50 -9.72 -26.62
C GLU A 314 -2.13 -11.19 -26.75
N ALA A 315 -2.31 -11.99 -25.69
CA ALA A 315 -2.10 -13.44 -25.73
C ALA A 315 -3.03 -14.14 -26.74
N VAL A 316 -4.31 -13.72 -26.82
CA VAL A 316 -5.27 -14.23 -27.80
C VAL A 316 -4.83 -13.91 -29.23
N LYS A 317 -4.41 -12.67 -29.49
CA LYS A 317 -3.97 -12.21 -30.82
C LYS A 317 -2.73 -12.98 -31.29
N ILE A 318 -1.70 -13.06 -30.45
CA ILE A 318 -0.45 -13.76 -30.76
C ILE A 318 -0.69 -15.24 -30.99
N PHE A 319 -1.59 -15.87 -30.22
CA PHE A 319 -1.97 -17.25 -30.45
C PHE A 319 -2.64 -17.43 -31.82
N GLY A 320 -3.54 -16.53 -32.21
CA GLY A 320 -4.18 -16.56 -33.53
C GLY A 320 -3.19 -16.41 -34.68
N GLU A 321 -2.24 -15.49 -34.55
CA GLU A 321 -1.19 -15.25 -35.56
C GLU A 321 -0.24 -16.45 -35.68
N LYS A 322 0.29 -16.96 -34.57
CA LYS A 322 1.24 -18.09 -34.57
C LYS A 322 0.67 -19.39 -35.13
N ASN A 323 -0.63 -19.62 -34.92
CA ASN A 323 -1.30 -20.85 -35.35
C ASN A 323 -2.10 -20.68 -36.65
N TYR A 324 -1.97 -19.54 -37.34
CA TYR A 324 -2.73 -19.22 -38.56
C TYR A 324 -4.24 -19.43 -38.39
N ASN A 325 -4.77 -19.11 -37.20
CA ASN A 325 -6.17 -19.28 -36.87
C ASN A 325 -6.97 -18.05 -37.31
N TYR A 326 -7.26 -17.98 -38.61
CA TYR A 326 -7.95 -16.83 -39.22
C TYR A 326 -9.34 -16.58 -38.62
N ASP A 327 -10.05 -17.63 -38.19
CA ASP A 327 -11.34 -17.47 -37.52
C ASP A 327 -11.22 -16.74 -36.18
N LEU A 328 -10.18 -17.06 -35.40
CA LEU A 328 -9.88 -16.35 -34.17
C LEU A 328 -9.54 -14.89 -34.42
N LEU A 329 -8.67 -14.62 -35.39
CA LEU A 329 -8.28 -13.25 -35.75
C LEU A 329 -9.44 -12.43 -36.26
N ARG A 330 -10.35 -13.04 -37.04
CA ARG A 330 -11.56 -12.37 -37.55
C ARG A 330 -12.55 -12.02 -36.44
N MET A 331 -12.63 -12.82 -35.36
CA MET A 331 -13.52 -12.57 -34.23
C MET A 331 -12.87 -11.69 -33.13
N PHE A 332 -11.56 -11.48 -33.18
CA PHE A 332 -10.81 -10.74 -32.17
C PHE A 332 -11.34 -9.31 -31.91
N PRO A 333 -11.65 -8.48 -32.93
CA PRO A 333 -12.10 -7.11 -32.68
C PRO A 333 -13.38 -7.02 -31.84
N ASP A 334 -14.33 -7.94 -32.03
CA ASP A 334 -15.57 -7.94 -31.24
C ASP A 334 -15.33 -8.35 -29.80
N ARG A 335 -14.40 -9.27 -29.56
CA ARG A 335 -13.98 -9.70 -28.22
C ARG A 335 -13.28 -8.55 -27.48
N GLU A 336 -12.36 -7.88 -28.17
CA GLU A 336 -11.66 -6.73 -27.65
C GLU A 336 -12.62 -5.61 -27.26
N ASN A 337 -13.52 -5.21 -28.16
CA ASN A 337 -14.51 -4.17 -27.89
C ASN A 337 -15.43 -4.56 -26.72
N PHE A 338 -15.80 -5.83 -26.61
CA PHE A 338 -16.68 -6.28 -25.54
C PHE A 338 -16.01 -6.16 -24.17
N LEU A 339 -14.82 -6.75 -24.00
CA LEU A 339 -14.12 -6.74 -22.72
C LEU A 339 -13.65 -5.34 -22.31
N LYS A 340 -13.14 -4.54 -23.26
CA LYS A 340 -12.74 -3.15 -23.00
C LYS A 340 -13.96 -2.28 -22.69
N GLY A 341 -15.07 -2.46 -23.39
CA GLY A 341 -16.30 -1.71 -23.14
C GLY A 341 -16.86 -1.95 -21.73
N LEU A 342 -16.78 -3.18 -21.20
CA LEU A 342 -17.16 -3.46 -19.80
C LEU A 342 -16.28 -2.69 -18.80
N LEU A 343 -14.98 -2.58 -19.06
CA LEU A 343 -14.04 -1.81 -18.25
C LEU A 343 -14.34 -0.31 -18.32
N GLU A 344 -14.54 0.24 -19.52
CA GLU A 344 -14.85 1.66 -19.76
C GLU A 344 -16.17 2.10 -19.10
N LEU A 345 -17.15 1.19 -19.06
CA LEU A 345 -18.41 1.40 -18.34
C LEU A 345 -18.26 1.32 -16.80
N LYS A 346 -17.05 1.05 -16.29
CA LYS A 346 -16.76 0.85 -14.85
C LYS A 346 -17.60 -0.26 -14.21
N LEU A 347 -17.95 -1.28 -15.01
CA LEU A 347 -18.67 -2.45 -14.52
C LEU A 347 -17.73 -3.48 -13.89
N VAL A 348 -16.47 -3.50 -14.32
CA VAL A 348 -15.44 -4.40 -13.81
C VAL A 348 -14.97 -3.93 -12.44
N ARG A 349 -15.19 -4.75 -11.42
CA ARG A 349 -14.69 -4.54 -10.04
C ARG A 349 -13.25 -5.00 -9.90
N GLU A 350 -12.95 -6.19 -10.42
CA GLU A 350 -11.60 -6.74 -10.47
C GLU A 350 -11.51 -7.85 -11.51
N THR A 351 -10.29 -8.25 -11.82
CA THR A 351 -9.98 -9.31 -12.78
C THR A 351 -8.96 -10.27 -12.20
N ARG A 352 -8.91 -11.47 -12.77
CA ARG A 352 -7.85 -12.44 -12.53
C ARG A 352 -7.48 -13.17 -13.80
N LEU A 353 -6.17 -13.24 -14.05
CA LEU A 353 -5.62 -14.01 -15.16
C LEU A 353 -5.16 -15.39 -14.71
N PHE A 354 -5.52 -16.38 -15.54
CA PHE A 354 -5.04 -17.74 -15.43
C PHE A 354 -4.34 -18.11 -16.73
N ALA A 355 -3.20 -18.77 -16.65
CA ALA A 355 -2.51 -19.23 -17.84
C ALA A 355 -1.80 -20.56 -17.63
N GLY A 356 -1.86 -21.41 -18.65
CA GLY A 356 -0.99 -22.57 -18.76
C GLY A 356 0.47 -22.19 -18.90
N ASN A 357 1.37 -23.13 -18.62
CA ASN A 357 2.80 -22.86 -18.57
C ASN A 357 3.35 -22.20 -19.84
N ALA A 358 2.94 -22.64 -21.03
CA ALA A 358 3.42 -22.07 -22.29
C ALA A 358 2.87 -20.66 -22.54
N ALA A 359 1.59 -20.43 -22.24
CA ALA A 359 0.98 -19.10 -22.32
C ALA A 359 1.62 -18.11 -21.33
N ARG A 360 1.85 -18.55 -20.09
CA ARG A 360 2.52 -17.75 -19.06
C ARG A 360 3.95 -17.37 -19.48
N THR A 361 4.71 -18.33 -20.04
CA THR A 361 6.05 -18.05 -20.57
C THR A 361 5.99 -17.07 -21.74
N ALA A 362 5.03 -17.22 -22.66
CA ALA A 362 4.87 -16.31 -23.78
C ALA A 362 4.55 -14.88 -23.30
N ILE A 363 3.59 -14.71 -22.38
CA ILE A 363 3.24 -13.42 -21.78
C ILE A 363 4.46 -12.78 -21.11
N ARG A 364 5.23 -13.56 -20.34
CA ARG A 364 6.47 -13.10 -19.71
C ARG A 364 7.55 -12.70 -20.71
N LEU A 365 7.68 -13.40 -21.84
CA LEU A 365 8.65 -13.04 -22.88
C LEU A 365 8.29 -11.73 -23.59
N ILE A 366 7.00 -11.45 -23.75
CA ILE A 366 6.50 -10.21 -24.38
C ILE A 366 6.69 -9.02 -23.42
N MET A 367 6.45 -9.24 -22.13
CA MET A 367 6.44 -8.17 -21.12
C MET A 367 7.77 -8.01 -20.38
N GLY A 368 8.67 -8.99 -20.44
CA GLY A 368 9.90 -8.99 -19.67
C GLY A 368 9.66 -8.82 -18.17
N ASP A 369 10.49 -8.00 -17.54
CA ASP A 369 10.40 -7.63 -16.11
C ASP A 369 9.26 -6.65 -15.81
N GLU A 370 8.51 -6.19 -16.83
CA GLU A 370 7.39 -5.25 -16.65
C GLU A 370 6.08 -5.92 -16.26
N LEU A 371 6.02 -7.26 -16.21
CA LEU A 371 4.78 -7.97 -15.84
C LEU A 371 4.41 -7.70 -14.37
N ARG A 372 3.39 -6.86 -14.17
CA ARG A 372 2.93 -6.46 -12.82
C ARG A 372 1.84 -7.34 -12.26
N THR A 373 1.05 -7.93 -13.15
CA THR A 373 -0.06 -8.76 -12.73
C THR A 373 0.37 -10.16 -12.34
N ASN A 374 -0.25 -10.69 -11.29
CA ASN A 374 -0.06 -12.07 -10.90
C ASN A 374 -0.94 -12.99 -11.78
N ILE A 375 -0.28 -13.88 -12.53
CA ILE A 375 -0.95 -14.88 -13.36
C ILE A 375 -0.98 -16.22 -12.61
N THR A 376 -2.18 -16.65 -12.24
CA THR A 376 -2.40 -17.95 -11.59
C THR A 376 -2.15 -19.09 -12.60
N GLN A 377 -1.45 -20.13 -12.17
CA GLN A 377 -1.10 -21.23 -13.06
C GLN A 377 -2.32 -22.13 -13.33
N LEU A 378 -2.65 -22.32 -14.61
CA LEU A 378 -3.67 -23.28 -15.04
C LEU A 378 -3.00 -24.60 -15.47
N SER A 379 -3.29 -25.69 -14.77
CA SER A 379 -2.70 -27.00 -15.03
C SER A 379 -3.65 -27.95 -15.76
N GLY A 380 -3.07 -28.74 -16.66
CA GLY A 380 -3.77 -29.75 -17.45
C GLY A 380 -3.13 -29.93 -18.82
N ALA A 381 -3.09 -31.16 -19.32
CA ALA A 381 -2.40 -31.49 -20.57
C ALA A 381 -2.90 -30.66 -21.76
N ASN A 382 -4.22 -30.40 -21.83
CA ASN A 382 -4.86 -29.67 -22.93
C ASN A 382 -4.91 -28.14 -22.72
N TYR A 383 -4.36 -27.62 -21.63
CA TYR A 383 -4.46 -26.20 -21.25
C TYR A 383 -3.10 -25.48 -21.21
N ARG A 384 -2.04 -26.13 -21.70
CA ARG A 384 -0.65 -25.61 -21.64
C ARG A 384 -0.50 -24.23 -22.29
N GLU A 385 -1.22 -23.98 -23.38
CA GLU A 385 -1.20 -22.74 -24.16
C GLU A 385 -2.42 -21.84 -23.87
N THR A 386 -3.27 -22.23 -22.92
CA THR A 386 -4.52 -21.53 -22.66
C THR A 386 -4.31 -20.40 -21.65
N ALA A 387 -4.77 -19.21 -22.03
CA ALA A 387 -5.00 -18.10 -21.14
C ALA A 387 -6.50 -18.00 -20.89
N VAL A 388 -6.89 -17.64 -19.67
CA VAL A 388 -8.27 -17.39 -19.27
C VAL A 388 -8.29 -16.12 -18.45
N ILE A 389 -9.22 -15.23 -18.75
CA ILE A 389 -9.54 -14.07 -17.91
C ILE A 389 -10.87 -14.29 -17.21
N PHE A 390 -10.89 -14.03 -15.91
CA PHE A 390 -12.10 -13.87 -15.11
C PHE A 390 -12.29 -12.38 -14.81
N MET A 391 -13.51 -11.88 -14.96
CA MET A 391 -13.89 -10.49 -14.68
C MET A 391 -15.06 -10.49 -13.71
N ASP A 392 -14.84 -9.98 -12.50
CA ASP A 392 -15.91 -9.70 -11.55
C ASP A 392 -16.61 -8.41 -11.96
N CYS A 393 -17.88 -8.49 -12.38
CA CYS A 393 -18.69 -7.33 -12.72
C CYS A 393 -19.81 -7.04 -11.71
N GLY A 394 -19.75 -7.62 -10.50
CA GLY A 394 -20.76 -7.49 -9.46
C GLY A 394 -21.91 -8.48 -9.62
N PRO A 395 -23.11 -8.07 -10.08
CA PRO A 395 -24.26 -8.98 -10.25
C PRO A 395 -24.04 -10.09 -11.29
N PHE A 396 -23.03 -9.95 -12.16
CA PHE A 396 -22.61 -10.96 -13.11
C PHE A 396 -21.08 -11.02 -13.22
N HIS A 397 -20.57 -12.09 -13.81
CA HIS A 397 -19.15 -12.28 -14.08
C HIS A 397 -18.93 -12.84 -15.48
N VAL A 398 -17.79 -12.50 -16.07
CA VAL A 398 -17.38 -12.97 -17.39
C VAL A 398 -16.15 -13.85 -17.25
N VAL A 399 -16.17 -15.02 -17.89
CA VAL A 399 -14.99 -15.88 -18.04
C VAL A 399 -14.74 -16.14 -19.50
N GLU A 400 -13.54 -15.81 -19.95
CA GLU A 400 -13.18 -15.95 -21.34
C GLU A 400 -11.83 -16.64 -21.52
N GLY A 401 -11.81 -17.65 -22.39
CA GLY A 401 -10.60 -18.41 -22.73
C GLY A 401 -10.01 -17.98 -24.06
N SER A 402 -8.69 -18.15 -24.21
CA SER A 402 -8.01 -18.00 -25.50
C SER A 402 -8.26 -19.19 -26.45
N HIS A 403 -8.66 -20.35 -25.91
CA HIS A 403 -8.97 -21.57 -26.67
C HIS A 403 -10.46 -21.92 -26.60
N ASN A 404 -10.94 -22.70 -27.59
CA ASN A 404 -12.31 -23.22 -27.69
C ASN A 404 -13.44 -22.19 -27.87
N PHE A 405 -13.09 -20.92 -28.13
CA PHE A 405 -14.05 -19.89 -28.54
C PHE A 405 -15.27 -19.75 -27.63
N ARG A 406 -15.18 -19.99 -26.32
CA ARG A 406 -16.33 -19.83 -25.41
C ARG A 406 -16.14 -18.67 -24.44
N MET A 407 -17.17 -17.81 -24.38
CA MET A 407 -17.38 -16.86 -23.30
C MET A 407 -18.41 -17.45 -22.35
N TRP A 408 -18.18 -17.35 -21.05
CA TRP A 408 -19.16 -17.68 -20.03
C TRP A 408 -19.63 -16.40 -19.37
N VAL A 409 -20.94 -16.26 -19.19
CA VAL A 409 -21.53 -15.22 -18.35
C VAL A 409 -22.22 -15.92 -17.19
N ILE A 410 -21.85 -15.55 -15.98
CA ILE A 410 -22.30 -16.20 -14.74
C ILE A 410 -23.03 -15.15 -13.91
N LYS A 411 -24.17 -15.53 -13.34
CA LYS A 411 -24.98 -14.70 -12.45
C LYS A 411 -24.69 -15.05 -10.99
N GLY A 412 -24.83 -14.08 -10.09
CA GLY A 412 -24.73 -14.29 -8.65
C GLY A 412 -23.30 -14.17 -8.13
N GLU A 413 -22.94 -14.96 -7.11
CA GLU A 413 -21.60 -14.92 -6.52
C GLU A 413 -20.57 -15.68 -7.39
N PRO A 414 -19.34 -15.16 -7.52
CA PRO A 414 -18.33 -15.82 -8.31
C PRO A 414 -17.78 -17.05 -7.57
N PRO A 415 -17.30 -18.07 -8.31
CA PRO A 415 -16.69 -19.25 -7.69
C PRO A 415 -15.51 -18.88 -6.79
N GLU A 416 -15.38 -19.53 -5.65
CA GLU A 416 -14.35 -19.19 -4.65
C GLU A 416 -12.93 -19.34 -5.21
N ILE A 417 -12.71 -20.34 -6.06
CA ILE A 417 -11.41 -20.55 -6.73
C ILE A 417 -10.99 -19.36 -7.61
N MET A 418 -11.92 -18.50 -8.02
CA MET A 418 -11.64 -17.30 -8.81
C MET A 418 -11.33 -16.10 -7.92
N LYS A 419 -11.88 -16.06 -6.70
CA LYS A 419 -11.65 -15.02 -5.69
C LYS A 419 -10.46 -15.28 -4.77
N ASP A 420 -10.07 -16.54 -4.56
CA ASP A 420 -9.01 -16.87 -3.60
C ASP A 420 -7.60 -16.68 -4.19
N TRP A 421 -6.99 -15.55 -3.87
CA TRP A 421 -5.64 -15.16 -4.30
C TRP A 421 -4.52 -15.95 -3.62
N LYS A 422 -4.81 -16.80 -2.64
CA LYS A 422 -3.84 -17.73 -2.06
C LYS A 422 -3.59 -18.94 -2.95
N ILE A 423 -4.48 -19.20 -3.91
CA ILE A 423 -4.35 -20.31 -4.85
C ILE A 423 -3.41 -19.91 -5.99
N GLU A 424 -2.21 -20.47 -5.99
CA GLU A 424 -1.20 -20.21 -7.03
C GLU A 424 -1.38 -21.09 -8.28
N GLN A 425 -2.04 -22.24 -8.13
CA GLN A 425 -2.23 -23.24 -9.18
C GLN A 425 -3.62 -23.87 -9.12
N ILE A 426 -4.27 -23.98 -10.27
CA ILE A 426 -5.61 -24.59 -10.43
C ILE A 426 -5.57 -25.62 -11.55
N TYR A 427 -6.12 -26.80 -11.31
CA TYR A 427 -6.36 -27.77 -12.38
C TYR A 427 -7.57 -27.36 -13.23
N SER A 428 -7.42 -27.41 -14.56
CA SER A 428 -8.47 -27.06 -15.53
C SER A 428 -9.81 -27.78 -15.33
N THR A 429 -9.79 -29.03 -14.86
CA THR A 429 -11.01 -29.78 -14.51
C THR A 429 -11.73 -29.17 -13.32
N ALA A 430 -11.00 -28.80 -12.26
CA ALA A 430 -11.54 -28.10 -11.10
C ALA A 430 -12.09 -26.73 -11.51
N PHE A 431 -11.36 -26.00 -12.37
CA PHE A 431 -11.81 -24.71 -12.91
C PHE A 431 -13.18 -24.82 -13.59
N LEU A 432 -13.35 -25.77 -14.51
CA LEU A 432 -14.61 -25.96 -15.24
C LEU A 432 -15.74 -26.51 -14.35
N ASN A 433 -15.42 -27.35 -13.36
CA ASN A 433 -16.41 -27.89 -12.44
C ASN A 433 -16.97 -26.78 -11.54
N GLU A 434 -16.12 -25.91 -11.01
CA GLU A 434 -16.52 -24.79 -10.15
C GLU A 434 -17.36 -23.73 -10.89
N LEU A 435 -17.18 -23.58 -12.21
CA LEU A 435 -18.07 -22.76 -13.03
C LEU A 435 -19.52 -23.27 -13.04
N ARG A 436 -19.71 -24.59 -12.93
CA ARG A 436 -21.02 -25.24 -13.06
C ARG A 436 -21.61 -25.70 -11.74
N ARG A 437 -20.78 -25.77 -10.71
CA ARG A 437 -21.12 -26.28 -9.39
C ARG A 437 -22.33 -25.52 -8.85
N ASP A 438 -23.38 -26.27 -8.52
CA ASP A 438 -24.64 -25.76 -7.96
C ASP A 438 -25.32 -24.68 -8.81
N ARG A 439 -25.05 -24.64 -10.12
CA ARG A 439 -25.61 -23.66 -11.07
C ARG A 439 -26.38 -24.33 -12.21
N GLN A 440 -27.56 -23.80 -12.51
CA GLN A 440 -28.40 -24.24 -13.62
C GLN A 440 -28.05 -23.50 -14.91
N PRO A 441 -27.84 -24.22 -16.04
CA PRO A 441 -27.63 -23.59 -17.34
C PRO A 441 -28.83 -22.71 -17.74
N PHE A 442 -28.56 -21.58 -18.40
CA PHE A 442 -29.52 -20.55 -18.84
C PHE A 442 -30.25 -19.79 -17.73
N GLU A 443 -30.17 -20.21 -16.47
CA GLU A 443 -30.69 -19.48 -15.32
C GLU A 443 -29.55 -18.79 -14.54
N ASP A 444 -28.52 -19.55 -14.19
CA ASP A 444 -27.37 -19.09 -13.41
C ASP A 444 -26.14 -18.80 -14.27
N TYR A 445 -26.05 -19.41 -15.47
CA TYR A 445 -24.97 -19.11 -16.41
C TYR A 445 -25.33 -19.43 -17.85
N VAL A 446 -24.64 -18.79 -18.78
CA VAL A 446 -24.63 -19.15 -20.21
C VAL A 446 -23.19 -19.39 -20.69
N ALA A 447 -23.02 -20.38 -21.58
CA ALA A 447 -21.75 -20.68 -22.24
C ALA A 447 -21.91 -20.45 -23.75
N LEU A 448 -21.31 -19.38 -24.25
CA LEU A 448 -21.58 -18.80 -25.56
C LEU A 448 -20.38 -19.01 -26.49
N THR A 449 -20.60 -19.67 -27.62
CA THR A 449 -19.55 -19.89 -28.62
C THR A 449 -19.43 -18.69 -29.55
N HIS A 450 -18.23 -18.12 -29.65
CA HIS A 450 -17.89 -17.08 -30.61
C HIS A 450 -18.14 -17.62 -32.01
N ASN A 451 -18.86 -16.84 -32.80
CA ASN A 451 -19.24 -17.22 -34.15
C ASN A 451 -19.31 -15.98 -35.04
N VAL A 452 -19.29 -16.24 -36.34
CA VAL A 452 -19.22 -15.22 -37.39
C VAL A 452 -20.44 -14.31 -37.44
N HIS A 453 -21.59 -14.86 -37.00
CA HIS A 453 -22.87 -14.15 -36.94
C HIS A 453 -23.03 -13.34 -35.65
N LYS A 454 -21.98 -13.31 -34.79
CA LYS A 454 -21.91 -12.49 -33.58
C LYS A 454 -23.07 -12.68 -32.60
N LYS A 455 -23.78 -13.82 -32.71
CA LYS A 455 -24.96 -14.15 -31.88
C LYS A 455 -24.63 -14.10 -30.39
N TRP A 456 -23.41 -14.53 -30.05
CA TRP A 456 -22.93 -14.57 -28.67
C TRP A 456 -23.00 -13.22 -27.96
N ILE A 457 -22.83 -12.08 -28.67
CA ILE A 457 -22.84 -10.76 -28.04
C ILE A 457 -24.27 -10.40 -27.59
N SER A 458 -25.26 -10.59 -28.46
CA SER A 458 -26.67 -10.37 -28.14
C SER A 458 -27.14 -11.30 -27.01
N ASP A 459 -26.81 -12.59 -27.08
CA ASP A 459 -27.15 -13.57 -26.04
C ASP A 459 -26.51 -13.18 -24.67
N ALA A 460 -25.26 -12.73 -24.68
CA ALA A 460 -24.57 -12.25 -23.47
C ALA A 460 -25.26 -11.03 -22.85
N LEU A 461 -25.56 -10.02 -23.68
CA LEU A 461 -26.17 -8.76 -23.23
C LEU A 461 -27.59 -8.95 -22.71
N MET A 462 -28.37 -9.85 -23.32
CA MET A 462 -29.69 -10.21 -22.83
C MET A 462 -29.59 -10.90 -21.46
N PHE A 463 -28.69 -11.87 -21.30
CA PHE A 463 -28.49 -12.55 -20.03
C PHE A 463 -27.99 -11.61 -18.90
N MET A 464 -27.12 -10.66 -19.22
CA MET A 464 -26.69 -9.61 -18.28
C MET A 464 -27.86 -8.72 -17.85
N SER A 465 -28.72 -8.34 -18.81
CA SER A 465 -29.92 -7.55 -18.52
C SER A 465 -30.93 -8.31 -17.65
N GLU A 466 -31.11 -9.60 -17.88
CA GLU A 466 -31.93 -10.50 -17.04
C GLU A 466 -31.33 -10.68 -15.64
N SER A 467 -30.01 -10.55 -15.51
CA SER A 467 -29.29 -10.50 -14.24
C SER A 467 -29.41 -9.14 -13.54
N GLY A 468 -30.19 -8.20 -14.09
CA GLY A 468 -30.47 -6.89 -13.50
C GLY A 468 -29.47 -5.79 -13.88
N GLN A 469 -28.50 -6.08 -14.76
CA GLN A 469 -27.47 -5.13 -15.15
C GLN A 469 -27.59 -4.79 -16.64
N TYR A 470 -28.01 -3.55 -16.93
CA TYR A 470 -28.04 -3.06 -18.30
C TYR A 470 -26.64 -2.68 -18.77
N VAL A 471 -26.23 -3.25 -19.90
CA VAL A 471 -25.01 -2.90 -20.63
C VAL A 471 -25.43 -2.27 -21.97
N PRO A 472 -25.09 -1.00 -22.24
CA PRO A 472 -25.38 -0.37 -23.52
C PRO A 472 -24.67 -1.11 -24.66
N PRO A 473 -25.37 -1.68 -25.65
CA PRO A 473 -24.72 -2.44 -26.72
C PRO A 473 -23.70 -1.61 -27.52
N GLU A 474 -23.94 -0.30 -27.67
CA GLU A 474 -23.06 0.63 -28.38
C GLU A 474 -21.71 0.86 -27.66
N ALA A 475 -21.63 0.56 -26.36
CA ALA A 475 -20.41 0.72 -25.57
C ALA A 475 -19.50 -0.52 -25.62
N VAL A 476 -20.01 -1.66 -26.11
CA VAL A 476 -19.28 -2.94 -26.15
C VAL A 476 -19.20 -3.53 -27.57
N MET A 477 -19.69 -2.79 -28.56
CA MET A 477 -19.66 -3.16 -29.98
C MET A 477 -19.09 -2.03 -30.81
N SER A 478 -18.43 -2.37 -31.92
CA SER A 478 -18.15 -1.37 -32.96
C SER A 478 -19.46 -0.89 -33.62
N PRO A 479 -19.49 0.30 -34.25
CA PRO A 479 -20.66 0.79 -34.99
C PRO A 479 -21.12 -0.15 -36.12
N GLU A 480 -20.20 -0.90 -36.73
CA GLU A 480 -20.52 -1.91 -37.73
C GLU A 480 -21.19 -3.12 -37.09
N THR A 481 -20.60 -3.67 -36.02
CA THR A 481 -21.14 -4.82 -35.30
C THR A 481 -22.53 -4.53 -34.75
N TYR A 482 -22.73 -3.35 -34.17
CA TYR A 482 -24.03 -2.92 -33.67
C TYR A 482 -25.10 -2.95 -34.76
N ARG A 483 -24.82 -2.37 -35.94
CA ARG A 483 -25.77 -2.34 -37.07
C ARG A 483 -26.14 -3.74 -37.53
N THR A 484 -25.16 -4.64 -37.68
CA THR A 484 -25.40 -6.02 -38.11
C THR A 484 -26.22 -6.80 -37.08
N VAL A 485 -25.83 -6.74 -35.80
CA VAL A 485 -26.50 -7.51 -34.74
C VAL A 485 -27.91 -7.00 -34.48
N SER A 486 -28.10 -5.67 -34.41
CA SER A 486 -29.42 -5.07 -34.16
C SER A 486 -30.44 -5.31 -35.28
N ALA A 487 -29.99 -5.55 -36.51
CA ALA A 487 -30.86 -5.89 -37.64
C ALA A 487 -31.41 -7.33 -37.55
N GLU A 488 -30.64 -8.26 -36.96
CA GLU A 488 -30.96 -9.69 -36.98
C GLU A 488 -31.40 -10.24 -35.62
N ARG A 489 -31.10 -9.55 -34.52
CA ARG A 489 -31.24 -10.07 -33.15
C ARG A 489 -31.78 -9.01 -32.18
N PRO A 490 -32.51 -9.44 -31.14
CA PRO A 490 -32.90 -8.53 -30.07
C PRO A 490 -31.67 -8.05 -29.28
N LEU A 491 -31.73 -6.81 -28.80
CA LEU A 491 -30.76 -6.23 -27.88
C LEU A 491 -31.50 -5.72 -26.63
N PRO A 492 -30.84 -5.68 -25.46
CA PRO A 492 -31.49 -5.20 -24.25
C PRO A 492 -31.89 -3.74 -24.42
N VAL A 493 -33.10 -3.42 -23.98
CA VAL A 493 -33.64 -2.05 -24.02
C VAL A 493 -33.36 -1.38 -22.69
N ARG A 494 -32.87 -0.14 -22.72
CA ARG A 494 -32.62 0.65 -21.51
C ARG A 494 -33.87 0.67 -20.64
N PRO A 495 -33.80 0.27 -19.35
CA PRO A 495 -34.93 0.32 -18.46
C PRO A 495 -35.48 1.75 -18.38
N LYS A 496 -36.79 1.93 -18.62
CA LYS A 496 -37.45 3.22 -18.38
C LYS A 496 -37.31 3.54 -16.89
N LYS A 497 -36.60 4.62 -16.53
CA LYS A 497 -36.54 5.11 -15.14
C LYS A 497 -37.98 5.23 -14.64
N ARG A 498 -38.40 4.38 -13.70
CA ARG A 498 -39.65 4.60 -12.95
C ARG A 498 -39.47 5.95 -12.25
N ARG A 499 -40.18 6.99 -12.71
CA ARG A 499 -40.39 8.21 -11.91
C ARG A 499 -40.91 7.72 -10.57
N GLY A 500 -40.12 7.92 -9.51
CA GLY A 500 -40.52 7.56 -8.16
C GLY A 500 -41.90 8.15 -7.90
N ARG A 501 -42.87 7.28 -7.57
CA ARG A 501 -44.09 7.73 -6.92
C ARG A 501 -43.64 8.52 -5.70
N ARG A 502 -43.83 9.84 -5.71
CA ARG A 502 -43.99 10.60 -4.47
C ARG A 502 -45.11 9.90 -3.71
N GLN A 503 -44.76 9.07 -2.74
CA GLN A 503 -45.71 8.73 -1.69
C GLN A 503 -46.00 10.05 -1.00
N GLY A 504 -47.23 10.54 -1.18
CA GLY A 504 -47.72 11.70 -0.48
C GLY A 504 -47.69 11.40 1.02
N ALA A 505 -47.12 12.32 1.77
CA ALA A 505 -47.43 12.45 3.18
C ALA A 505 -48.94 12.76 3.29
N GLN A 506 -49.66 11.85 3.95
CA GLN A 506 -50.81 12.18 4.80
C GLN A 506 -50.58 11.50 6.13
#